data_AF-A0A948U5Q4-F1
#
_entry.id   AF-A0A948U5Q4-F1
#
_cell.length_a   1.000
_cell.length_b   1.000
_cell.length_c   1.000
_cell.angle_alpha   90.00
_cell.angle_beta   90.00
_cell.angle_gamma   90.00
#
_symmetry.space_group_name_H-M   'P 1'
#
loop_
_entity.id
_entity.type
_entity.pdbx_description
1 polymer ?
#
loop_
_entity_poly.entity_id
_entity_poly.type
_entity_poly.pdbx_seq_one_letter_code
_entity_poly.pdbx_strand_id
1 'polypeptide(L)'
;MIMIQIGVIGLLLLILAVIYQDEYRKRRLARKSAKVNTFWNRNKDRRKTPRINTEIDVLYEVLSGNAAGKQNSRSRDISMGGIGLTLNEKLFPGTVLSLQLNMAQSHRTIFTQGEIAWVKEASKKN
;
A
#
# COMPACT_ATOMS: atom_id res chain seq x y z
N MET A 1 47.67 19.84 32.88
CA MET A 1 46.32 19.25 33.02
C MET A 1 45.35 19.73 31.94
N ILE A 2 45.21 21.04 31.71
CA ILE A 2 44.31 21.62 30.67
C ILE A 2 44.65 21.13 29.25
N MET A 3 45.93 21.05 28.87
CA MET A 3 46.34 20.55 27.55
C MET A 3 45.94 19.09 27.30
N ILE A 4 45.96 18.26 28.35
CA ILE A 4 45.55 16.85 28.28
C ILE A 4 44.02 16.77 28.09
N GLN A 5 43.26 17.61 28.81
CA GLN A 5 41.80 17.68 28.66
C GLN A 5 41.39 18.13 27.25
N ILE A 6 42.07 19.13 26.68
CA ILE A 6 41.81 19.58 25.29
C ILE A 6 42.09 18.45 24.29
N GLY A 7 43.18 17.69 24.50
CA GLY A 7 43.49 16.52 23.68
C GLY A 7 42.42 15.44 23.75
N VAL A 8 41.91 15.14 24.94
CA VAL A 8 40.83 14.15 25.14
C VAL A 8 39.51 14.61 24.50
N ILE A 9 39.16 15.89 24.63
CA ILE A 9 37.95 16.45 24.00
C ILE A 9 38.05 16.38 22.47
N GLY A 10 39.22 16.74 21.91
CA GLY A 10 39.47 16.63 20.47
C GLY A 10 39.34 15.19 19.96
N LEU A 11 39.88 14.22 20.71
CA LEU A 11 39.77 12.80 20.37
C LEU A 11 38.32 12.32 20.40
N LEU A 12 37.53 12.71 21.40
CA LEU A 12 36.12 12.35 21.51
C LEU A 12 35.29 12.93 20.36
N LEU A 13 35.54 14.19 19.98
CA LEU A 13 34.87 14.82 18.84
C LEU A 13 35.20 14.09 17.52
N LEU A 14 36.43 13.64 17.35
CA LEU A 14 36.85 12.88 16.17
C LEU A 14 36.14 11.53 16.09
N ILE A 15 36.07 10.79 17.21
CA ILE A 15 35.31 9.53 17.30
C ILE A 15 33.84 9.75 16.97
N LEU A 16 33.23 10.80 17.53
CA LEU A 16 31.82 11.11 17.31
C LEU A 16 31.55 11.49 15.85
N ALA A 17 32.46 12.23 15.21
CA ALA A 17 32.39 12.56 13.79
C ALA A 17 32.47 11.30 12.90
N VAL A 18 33.33 10.34 13.24
CA VAL A 18 33.44 9.06 12.52
C VAL A 18 32.15 8.24 12.65
N ILE A 19 31.61 8.11 13.87
CA ILE A 19 30.35 7.41 14.12
C ILE A 19 29.20 8.08 13.35
N TYR A 20 29.12 9.41 13.38
CA TYR A 20 28.11 10.17 12.66
C TYR A 20 28.20 9.95 11.15
N GLN A 21 29.42 9.96 10.58
CA GLN A 21 29.63 9.68 9.15
C GLN A 21 29.24 8.25 8.78
N ASP A 22 29.59 7.26 9.61
CA ASP A 22 29.23 5.85 9.38
C ASP A 22 27.72 5.64 9.42
N GLU A 23 27.03 6.19 10.42
CA GLU A 23 25.56 6.17 10.48
C GLU A 23 24.94 6.85 9.27
N TYR A 24 25.46 8.02 8.86
CA TYR A 24 24.96 8.72 7.69
C TYR A 24 25.15 7.90 6.41
N ARG A 25 26.28 7.21 6.28
CA ARG A 25 26.58 6.31 5.15
C ARG A 25 25.67 5.09 5.15
N LYS A 26 25.44 4.47 6.30
CA LYS A 26 24.48 3.36 6.49
C LYS A 26 23.06 3.77 6.14
N ARG A 27 22.61 4.95 6.59
CA ARG A 27 21.27 5.48 6.24
C ARG A 27 21.14 5.75 4.74
N ARG A 28 22.17 6.26 4.06
CA ARG A 28 22.17 6.42 2.58
C ARG A 28 22.09 5.08 1.85
N LEU A 29 22.81 4.06 2.32
CA LEU A 29 22.79 2.72 1.71
C LEU A 29 21.47 1.99 1.96
N ALA A 30 20.91 2.08 3.17
CA ALA A 30 19.61 1.51 3.52
C ALA A 30 18.48 2.10 2.66
N ARG A 31 18.50 3.41 2.40
CA ARG A 31 17.51 4.06 1.51
C ARG A 31 17.65 3.67 0.04
N LYS A 32 18.88 3.40 -0.43
CA LYS A 32 19.15 3.00 -1.83
C LYS A 32 18.83 1.53 -2.12
N SER A 33 18.59 0.71 -1.11
CA SER A 33 18.31 -0.73 -1.26
C SER A 33 16.81 -1.10 -1.17
N ALA A 34 15.90 -0.14 -1.23
CA ALA A 34 14.55 -0.45 -1.69
C ALA A 34 14.68 -0.85 -3.17
N LYS A 35 14.91 -2.14 -3.42
CA LYS A 35 15.18 -2.73 -4.73
C LYS A 35 14.15 -2.26 -5.75
N VAL A 36 14.51 -1.26 -6.56
CA VAL A 36 13.79 -0.82 -7.77
C VAL A 36 13.96 -1.86 -8.90
N ASN A 37 14.63 -2.98 -8.62
CA ASN A 37 15.15 -3.89 -9.62
C ASN A 37 14.15 -5.00 -10.01
N THR A 38 12.92 -4.96 -9.48
CA THR A 38 11.83 -5.89 -9.87
C THR A 38 10.82 -5.28 -10.85
N PHE A 39 11.04 -4.04 -11.32
CA PHE A 39 10.07 -3.33 -12.18
C PHE A 39 10.05 -3.74 -13.66
N TRP A 40 11.03 -4.51 -14.14
CA TRP A 40 11.10 -4.87 -15.57
C TRP A 40 11.24 -6.38 -15.76
N ASN A 41 10.17 -7.12 -15.45
CA ASN A 41 9.96 -8.43 -16.06
C ASN A 41 9.13 -8.22 -17.34
N ARG A 42 9.76 -8.45 -18.49
CA ARG A 42 9.30 -8.13 -19.87
C ARG A 42 7.94 -8.75 -20.27
N ASN A 43 7.22 -9.40 -19.36
CA ASN A 43 6.06 -10.24 -19.68
C ASN A 43 4.86 -10.25 -18.70
N LYS A 44 4.81 -9.49 -17.59
CA LYS A 44 3.85 -9.86 -16.50
C LYS A 44 2.99 -8.82 -15.79
N ASP A 45 3.05 -7.52 -16.09
CA ASP A 45 2.10 -6.57 -15.50
C ASP A 45 1.80 -5.38 -16.42
N ARG A 46 0.51 -5.17 -16.75
CA ARG A 46 0.04 -4.05 -17.58
C ARG A 46 -0.45 -2.86 -16.74
N ARG A 47 -0.36 -2.93 -15.41
CA ARG A 47 -0.85 -1.88 -14.52
C ARG A 47 0.08 -0.65 -14.54
N LYS A 48 -0.52 0.53 -14.66
CA LYS A 48 0.19 1.83 -14.57
C LYS A 48 0.60 2.17 -13.13
N THR A 49 -0.15 1.69 -12.14
CA THR A 49 0.06 1.98 -10.72
C THR A 49 0.17 0.69 -9.91
N PRO A 50 1.05 0.65 -8.90
CA PRO A 50 1.16 -0.52 -8.03
C PRO A 50 -0.12 -0.69 -7.20
N ARG A 51 -0.45 -1.95 -6.91
CA ARG A 51 -1.50 -2.31 -5.95
C ARG A 51 -0.88 -2.68 -4.61
N ILE A 52 -1.50 -2.23 -3.54
CA ILE A 52 -1.15 -2.58 -2.17
C ILE A 52 -2.11 -3.70 -1.75
N ASN A 53 -1.56 -4.84 -1.32
CA ASN A 53 -2.35 -5.93 -0.76
C ASN A 53 -2.74 -5.55 0.67
N THR A 54 -3.98 -5.13 0.84
CA THR A 54 -4.53 -4.75 2.14
C THR A 54 -6.01 -5.11 2.16
N GLU A 55 -6.45 -5.62 3.30
CA GLU A 55 -7.86 -5.86 3.57
C GLU A 55 -8.47 -4.58 4.16
N ILE A 56 -9.50 -4.08 3.49
CA ILE A 56 -10.29 -2.92 3.90
C ILE A 56 -11.74 -3.38 3.87
N ASP A 57 -12.50 -3.03 4.91
CA ASP A 57 -13.93 -3.28 4.93
C ASP A 57 -14.62 -2.30 3.98
N VAL A 58 -15.37 -2.86 3.03
CA VAL A 58 -16.04 -2.12 1.96
C VAL A 58 -17.52 -2.41 2.03
N LEU A 59 -18.32 -1.37 2.20
CA LEU A 59 -19.75 -1.45 1.98
C LEU A 59 -20.02 -1.03 0.53
N TYR A 60 -20.68 -1.86 -0.25
CA TYR A 60 -21.01 -1.56 -1.64
C TYR A 60 -22.51 -1.62 -1.89
N GLU A 61 -22.96 -0.86 -2.89
CA GLU A 61 -24.34 -0.84 -3.37
C GLU A 61 -24.32 -0.81 -4.89
N VAL A 62 -25.08 -1.71 -5.52
CA VAL A 62 -25.20 -1.77 -6.98
C VAL A 62 -26.18 -0.68 -7.43
N LEU A 63 -25.72 0.26 -8.25
CA LEU A 63 -26.55 1.37 -8.71
C LEU A 63 -27.44 1.00 -9.91
N SER A 64 -27.08 -0.07 -10.63
CA SER A 64 -27.75 -0.50 -11.85
C SER A 64 -28.42 -1.86 -11.64
N GLY A 65 -29.69 -1.85 -11.23
CA GLY A 65 -30.53 -3.04 -11.08
C GLY A 65 -31.29 -3.07 -9.76
N ASN A 66 -32.31 -3.94 -9.65
CA ASN A 66 -33.09 -4.20 -8.43
C ASN A 66 -32.29 -5.01 -7.39
N ALA A 67 -30.99 -4.70 -7.22
CA ALA A 67 -30.14 -5.40 -6.27
C ALA A 67 -30.40 -4.91 -4.84
N ALA A 68 -30.37 -5.84 -3.90
CA ALA A 68 -30.76 -5.65 -2.52
C ALA A 68 -29.74 -4.81 -1.75
N GLY A 69 -29.97 -3.50 -1.64
CA GLY A 69 -29.39 -2.60 -0.66
C GLY A 69 -27.86 -2.60 -0.54
N LYS A 70 -27.37 -2.11 0.60
CA LYS A 70 -25.95 -2.05 0.92
C LYS A 70 -25.45 -3.41 1.41
N GLN A 71 -24.37 -3.90 0.81
CA GLN A 71 -23.75 -5.19 1.12
C GLN A 71 -22.31 -5.03 1.61
N ASN A 72 -21.89 -5.90 2.51
CA ASN A 72 -20.52 -5.92 3.04
C ASN A 72 -19.60 -6.77 2.16
N SER A 73 -18.38 -6.30 1.95
CA SER A 73 -17.30 -6.95 1.21
C SER A 73 -15.95 -6.61 1.84
N ARG A 74 -14.91 -7.37 1.47
CA ARG A 74 -13.52 -7.03 1.78
C ARG A 74 -12.70 -6.82 0.53
N SER A 75 -11.81 -5.84 0.57
CA SER A 75 -10.80 -5.69 -0.47
C SER A 75 -9.73 -6.76 -0.34
N ARG A 76 -9.22 -7.22 -1.49
CA ARG A 76 -7.97 -8.00 -1.57
C ARG A 76 -6.77 -7.09 -1.79
N ASP A 77 -6.96 -6.09 -2.63
CA ASP A 77 -5.93 -5.17 -3.08
C ASP A 77 -6.54 -3.82 -3.47
N ILE A 78 -5.76 -2.74 -3.33
CA ILE A 78 -6.17 -1.38 -3.72
C ILE A 78 -5.05 -0.62 -4.41
N SER A 79 -5.41 0.24 -5.35
CA SER A 79 -4.53 1.22 -6.00
C SER A 79 -5.26 2.55 -6.13
N MET A 80 -4.53 3.58 -6.55
CA MET A 80 -5.11 4.90 -6.83
C MET A 80 -6.22 4.89 -7.89
N GLY A 81 -6.23 3.91 -8.80
CA GLY A 81 -7.19 3.83 -9.91
C GLY A 81 -8.18 2.67 -9.84
N GLY A 82 -8.20 1.90 -8.75
CA GLY A 82 -9.12 0.77 -8.64
C GLY A 82 -8.83 -0.15 -7.47
N ILE A 83 -9.84 -0.96 -7.14
CA ILE A 83 -9.86 -1.86 -6.00
C ILE A 83 -10.27 -3.26 -6.43
N GLY A 84 -9.67 -4.29 -5.84
CA GLY A 84 -10.11 -5.67 -5.97
C GLY A 84 -10.98 -6.05 -4.78
N LEU A 85 -12.23 -6.47 -5.03
CA LEU A 85 -13.20 -6.87 -4.00
C LEU A 85 -13.48 -8.37 -4.06
N THR A 86 -13.81 -8.95 -2.91
CA THR A 86 -14.37 -10.31 -2.82
C THR A 86 -15.86 -10.20 -2.55
N LEU A 87 -16.67 -10.61 -3.51
CA LEU A 87 -18.12 -10.46 -3.49
C LEU A 87 -18.81 -11.81 -3.28
N ASN A 88 -19.98 -11.79 -2.64
CA ASN A 88 -20.80 -12.98 -2.41
C ASN A 88 -21.78 -13.26 -3.55
N GLU A 89 -22.05 -12.26 -4.40
CA GLU A 89 -22.92 -12.37 -5.55
C GLU A 89 -22.13 -12.23 -6.86
N LYS A 90 -22.67 -12.80 -7.93
CA LYS A 90 -22.09 -12.69 -9.27
C LYS A 90 -22.56 -11.40 -9.92
N LEU A 91 -21.63 -10.47 -10.11
CA LEU A 91 -21.86 -9.23 -10.86
C LEU A 91 -21.18 -9.31 -12.24
N PHE A 92 -21.55 -8.40 -13.14
CA PHE A 92 -21.06 -8.36 -14.50
C PHE A 92 -20.13 -7.17 -14.73
N PRO A 93 -19.14 -7.28 -15.63
CA PRO A 93 -18.40 -6.12 -16.09
C PRO A 93 -19.36 -5.04 -16.62
N GLY A 94 -19.09 -3.77 -16.33
CA GLY A 94 -19.99 -2.66 -16.64
C GLY A 94 -20.98 -2.30 -15.54
N THR A 95 -21.17 -3.15 -14.52
CA THR A 95 -22.01 -2.79 -13.38
C THR A 95 -21.35 -1.68 -12.55
N VAL A 96 -22.09 -0.62 -12.24
CA VAL A 96 -21.61 0.49 -11.43
C VAL A 96 -21.97 0.26 -9.96
N LEU A 97 -20.96 0.41 -9.10
CA LEU A 97 -21.06 0.27 -7.65
C LEU A 97 -20.80 1.62 -6.97
N SER A 98 -21.62 1.95 -5.98
CA SER A 98 -21.27 2.91 -4.94
C SER A 98 -20.50 2.18 -3.85
N LEU A 99 -19.36 2.72 -3.44
CA LEU A 99 -18.44 2.11 -2.47
C LEU A 99 -18.22 3.05 -1.30
N GLN A 100 -18.24 2.48 -0.10
CA GLN A 100 -17.85 3.12 1.14
C GLN A 100 -16.71 2.31 1.75
N LEU A 101 -15.51 2.91 1.75
CA LEU A 101 -14.28 2.30 2.25
C LEU A 101 -14.03 2.77 3.67
N ASN A 102 -14.01 1.85 4.64
CA ASN A 102 -13.75 2.17 6.04
C ASN A 102 -12.28 1.91 6.37
N MET A 103 -11.49 2.97 6.48
CA MET A 103 -10.06 2.89 6.79
C MET A 103 -9.85 2.85 8.31
N ALA A 104 -9.53 1.67 8.86
CA ALA A 104 -9.40 1.45 10.31
C ALA A 104 -8.40 2.41 10.98
N GLN A 105 -7.32 2.78 10.30
CA GLN A 105 -6.25 3.60 10.89
C GLN A 105 -6.54 5.10 10.93
N SER A 106 -7.44 5.60 10.07
CA SER A 106 -7.64 7.05 9.92
C SER A 106 -9.00 7.55 10.41
N HIS A 107 -9.90 6.65 10.87
CA HIS A 107 -11.30 6.96 11.18
C HIS A 107 -12.02 7.75 10.07
N ARG A 108 -11.52 7.65 8.83
CA ARG A 108 -12.04 8.35 7.66
C ARG A 108 -12.70 7.33 6.76
N THR A 109 -13.93 7.64 6.40
CA THR A 109 -14.69 6.88 5.41
C THR A 109 -14.53 7.57 4.06
N ILE A 110 -14.11 6.80 3.05
CA ILE A 110 -14.00 7.29 1.67
C ILE A 110 -15.23 6.79 0.91
N PHE A 111 -15.98 7.72 0.33
CA PHE A 111 -17.09 7.42 -0.57
C PHE A 111 -16.64 7.59 -2.01
N THR A 112 -16.89 6.58 -2.84
CA THR A 112 -16.50 6.61 -4.26
C THR A 112 -17.44 5.75 -5.09
N GLN A 113 -17.33 5.85 -6.41
CA GLN A 113 -18.05 5.01 -7.35
C GLN A 113 -17.07 4.34 -8.28
N GLY A 114 -17.39 3.13 -8.72
CA GLY A 114 -16.55 2.38 -9.63
C GLY A 114 -17.36 1.44 -10.49
N GLU A 115 -16.85 1.21 -11.69
CA GLU A 115 -17.39 0.22 -12.61
C GLU A 115 -16.61 -1.09 -12.49
N ILE A 116 -17.31 -2.22 -12.56
CA ILE A 116 -16.65 -3.53 -12.57
C ILE A 116 -15.89 -3.71 -13.88
N ALA A 117 -14.56 -3.76 -13.80
CA ALA A 117 -13.72 -3.98 -14.97
C ALA A 117 -13.63 -5.46 -15.39
N TRP A 118 -13.64 -6.39 -14.42
CA TRP A 118 -13.60 -7.84 -14.65
C TRP A 118 -14.00 -8.60 -13.39
N VAL A 119 -14.43 -9.85 -13.55
CA VAL A 119 -14.78 -10.76 -12.44
C VAL A 119 -14.08 -12.09 -12.65
N LYS A 120 -13.61 -12.69 -11.56
CA LYS A 120 -13.04 -14.05 -11.54
C LYS A 120 -13.61 -14.82 -10.36
N GLU A 121 -14.09 -16.02 -10.62
CA GLU A 121 -14.55 -16.92 -9.56
C GLU A 121 -13.37 -17.34 -8.68
N ALA A 122 -13.54 -17.25 -7.37
CA ALA A 122 -12.57 -17.78 -6.42
C ALA A 122 -12.60 -19.31 -6.52
N SER A 123 -11.47 -19.95 -6.82
CA SER A 123 -11.44 -21.42 -6.76
C SER A 123 -11.65 -21.85 -5.32
N LYS A 124 -12.63 -22.72 -5.06
CA LYS A 124 -12.78 -23.38 -3.77
C LYS A 124 -11.44 -24.01 -3.40
N LYS A 125 -10.83 -23.54 -2.32
CA LYS A 125 -9.76 -24.28 -1.66
C LYS A 125 -10.49 -25.41 -0.92
N ASN A 126 -10.38 -26.64 -1.44
CA ASN A 126 -10.75 -27.85 -0.70
C ASN A 126 -9.90 -27.97 0.56
#